data_AF-A0A355B7I8-F1
#
_entry.id   AF-A0A355B7I8-F1
#
_cell.length_a   1.000
_cell.length_b   1.000
_cell.length_c   1.000
_cell.angle_alpha   90.00
_cell.angle_beta   90.00
_cell.angle_gamma   90.00
#
_symmetry.space_group_name_H-M   'P 1'
#
loop_
_entity.id
_entity.type
_entity.pdbx_description
1 polymer ?
#
loop_
_entity_poly.entity_id
_entity_poly.type
_entity_poly.pdbx_seq_one_letter_code
_entity_poly.pdbx_strand_id
1 'polypeptide(L)'
;MDQYSASENISFGGQPTLEDLKALAAKGVKTIINTRLPSEDQGELPPERAKAEVEALGMTYLNIPVSSSEFSDESLAEVSRAISEAAAEGETFVH
;
A
#
# COMPACT_ATOMS: atom_id res chain seq x y z
N MET A 1 -14.31 -1.56 -1.10
CA MET A 1 -13.43 -1.04 -2.16
C MET A 1 -13.20 -2.06 -3.27
N ASP A 2 -12.97 -1.62 -4.51
CA ASP A 2 -12.48 -2.48 -5.60
C ASP A 2 -11.03 -2.90 -5.33
N GLN A 3 -10.82 -4.21 -5.16
CA GLN A 3 -9.52 -4.84 -4.93
C GLN A 3 -9.26 -5.83 -6.07
N TYR A 4 -8.09 -5.72 -6.68
CA TYR A 4 -7.64 -6.59 -7.77
C TYR A 4 -6.44 -7.39 -7.31
N SER A 5 -6.41 -8.68 -7.60
CA SER A 5 -5.27 -9.54 -7.30
C SER A 5 -4.27 -9.52 -8.47
N ALA A 6 -3.01 -9.20 -8.18
CA ALA A 6 -1.91 -9.36 -9.14
C ALA A 6 -1.36 -10.79 -9.11
N SER A 7 -1.27 -11.36 -7.91
CA SER A 7 -0.75 -12.70 -7.63
C SER A 7 -1.32 -13.23 -6.32
N GLU A 8 -0.89 -14.42 -5.88
CA GLU A 8 -1.38 -15.04 -4.64
C GLU A 8 -1.18 -14.17 -3.39
N ASN A 9 -0.09 -13.39 -3.32
CA ASN A 9 0.25 -12.56 -2.16
C ASN A 9 0.20 -11.04 -2.46
N ILE A 10 -0.19 -10.63 -3.66
CA ILE A 10 -0.17 -9.22 -4.06
C ILE A 10 -1.54 -8.83 -4.57
N SER A 11 -2.10 -7.79 -3.96
CA SER A 11 -3.31 -7.14 -4.43
C SER A 11 -3.15 -5.63 -4.49
N PHE A 12 -3.94 -4.99 -5.32
CA PHE A 12 -3.92 -3.54 -5.54
C PHE A 12 -5.33 -2.99 -5.64
N GLY A 13 -5.51 -1.71 -5.34
CA GLY A 13 -6.82 -1.07 -5.37
C GLY A 13 -6.77 0.42 -5.12
N GLY A 14 -7.95 1.01 -4.90
CA GLY A 14 -8.08 2.43 -4.54
C GLY A 14 -7.52 2.76 -3.15
N GLN A 15 -7.68 4.02 -2.76
CA GLN A 15 -7.23 4.46 -1.45
C GLN A 15 -8.10 3.87 -0.34
N PRO A 16 -7.53 3.13 0.63
CA PRO A 16 -8.31 2.45 1.65
C PRO A 16 -8.87 3.43 2.68
N THR A 17 -10.10 3.20 3.11
CA THR A 17 -10.67 3.83 4.32
C THR A 17 -10.16 3.11 5.57
N LEU A 18 -10.50 3.64 6.75
CA LEU A 18 -10.17 2.97 8.01
C LEU A 18 -10.86 1.60 8.12
N GLU A 19 -12.07 1.47 7.60
CA GLU A 19 -12.79 0.20 7.58
C GLU A 19 -12.14 -0.80 6.62
N ASP A 20 -11.64 -0.33 5.47
CA ASP A 20 -10.87 -1.18 4.54
C ASP A 20 -9.56 -1.64 5.19
N LEU A 21 -8.83 -0.79 5.91
CA LEU A 21 -7.60 -1.20 6.63
C LEU A 21 -7.88 -2.32 7.65
N LYS A 22 -8.98 -2.23 8.40
CA LYS A 22 -9.41 -3.28 9.33
C LYS A 22 -9.77 -4.57 8.60
N ALA A 23 -10.45 -4.46 7.46
CA ALA A 23 -10.80 -5.60 6.64
C ALA A 23 -9.56 -6.28 6.03
N LEU A 24 -8.56 -5.50 5.60
CA LEU A 24 -7.28 -6.00 5.10
C LEU A 24 -6.50 -6.74 6.20
N ALA A 25 -6.41 -6.16 7.40
CA ALA A 25 -5.81 -6.83 8.55
C ALA A 25 -6.50 -8.17 8.87
N ALA A 26 -7.84 -8.18 8.85
CA ALA A 26 -8.63 -9.39 9.10
C ALA A 26 -8.46 -10.47 8.01
N LYS A 27 -8.11 -10.08 6.78
CA LYS A 27 -7.76 -11.00 5.68
C LYS A 27 -6.35 -11.58 5.80
N GLY A 28 -5.52 -11.03 6.69
CA GLY A 28 -4.13 -11.47 6.87
C GLY A 28 -3.11 -10.68 6.06
N VAL A 29 -3.51 -9.53 5.51
CA VAL A 29 -2.57 -8.57 4.92
C VAL A 29 -1.57 -8.16 6.00
N LYS A 30 -0.29 -8.23 5.65
CA LYS A 30 0.81 -7.84 6.53
C LYS A 30 1.39 -6.49 6.16
N THR A 31 1.34 -6.12 4.89
CA THR A 31 2.00 -4.91 4.40
C THR A 31 1.07 -4.09 3.51
N ILE A 32 1.01 -2.78 3.78
CA ILE A 32 0.32 -1.78 2.97
C ILE A 32 1.39 -0.89 2.31
N ILE A 33 1.35 -0.77 0.99
CA ILE A 33 2.27 0.08 0.21
C ILE A 33 1.46 1.22 -0.42
N ASN A 34 1.73 2.45 0.01
CA ASN A 34 1.17 3.67 -0.56
C ASN A 34 2.13 4.25 -1.60
N THR A 35 1.71 4.23 -2.86
CA THR A 35 2.47 4.78 -4.00
C THR A 35 2.09 6.21 -4.36
N ARG A 36 1.12 6.81 -3.66
CA ARG A 36 0.60 8.14 -3.95
C ARG A 36 1.59 9.25 -3.56
N LEU A 37 1.72 10.26 -4.42
CA LEU A 37 2.50 11.45 -4.13
C LEU A 37 1.86 12.27 -3.01
N PRO A 38 2.66 12.92 -2.13
CA PRO A 38 2.13 13.81 -1.09
C PRO A 38 1.31 15.00 -1.63
N SER A 39 1.57 15.41 -2.87
CA SER A 39 0.87 16.50 -3.55
C SER A 39 -0.48 16.10 -4.16
N GLU A 40 -0.76 14.80 -4.26
CA GLU A 40 -2.03 14.30 -4.77
C GLU A 40 -3.11 14.35 -3.67
N ASP A 41 -4.38 14.19 -4.07
CA ASP A 41 -5.48 14.06 -3.12
C ASP A 41 -5.24 12.87 -2.19
N GLN A 42 -5.18 13.08 -0.88
CA GLN A 42 -4.90 12.01 0.07
C GLN A 42 -6.18 11.31 0.57
N GLY A 43 -7.32 11.48 -0.10
CA GLY A 43 -8.58 10.86 0.31
C GLY A 43 -8.94 11.15 1.76
N GLU A 44 -9.58 10.17 2.41
CA GLU A 44 -10.09 10.31 3.79
C GLU A 44 -9.01 10.11 4.86
N LEU A 45 -7.93 9.40 4.52
CA LEU A 45 -6.84 9.07 5.43
C LEU A 45 -5.50 9.60 4.89
N PRO A 46 -4.98 10.70 5.48
CA PRO A 46 -3.64 11.17 5.12
C PRO A 46 -2.58 10.13 5.53
N PRO A 47 -1.40 10.10 4.86
CA PRO A 47 -0.39 9.05 5.04
C PRO A 47 0.05 8.85 6.49
N GLU A 48 0.21 9.93 7.25
CA GLU A 48 0.62 9.86 8.66
C GLU A 48 -0.42 9.14 9.53
N ARG A 49 -1.72 9.40 9.26
CA ARG A 49 -2.81 8.74 9.97
C ARG A 49 -3.00 7.30 9.50
N ALA A 50 -2.91 7.06 8.19
CA ALA A 50 -2.94 5.73 7.62
C ALA A 50 -1.84 4.85 8.23
N LYS A 51 -0.62 5.38 8.32
CA LYS A 51 0.51 4.71 8.97
C LYS A 51 0.18 4.30 10.40
N ALA A 52 -0.27 5.24 11.24
CA ALA A 52 -0.59 4.96 12.64
C ALA A 52 -1.67 3.87 12.80
N GLU A 53 -2.72 3.90 11.96
CA GLU A 53 -3.79 2.90 12.01
C GLU A 53 -3.31 1.52 11.50
N VAL A 54 -2.50 1.48 10.44
CA VAL A 54 -1.89 0.24 9.91
C VAL A 54 -0.99 -0.41 10.97
N GLU A 55 -0.13 0.38 11.61
CA GLU A 55 0.75 -0.10 12.69
C GLU A 55 -0.05 -0.55 13.92
N ALA A 56 -1.14 0.15 14.28
CA ALA A 56 -2.03 -0.26 15.36
C ALA A 56 -2.77 -1.58 15.09
N LEU A 57 -2.99 -1.92 13.81
CA LEU A 57 -3.56 -3.18 13.37
C LEU A 57 -2.52 -4.32 13.25
N GLY A 58 -1.25 -4.05 13.59
CA GLY A 58 -0.16 -5.04 13.53
C GLY A 58 0.37 -5.30 12.13
N MET A 59 0.13 -4.37 11.19
CA MET A 59 0.62 -4.40 9.82
C MET A 59 1.79 -3.42 9.64
N THR A 60 2.54 -3.59 8.55
CA THR A 60 3.60 -2.68 8.12
C THR A 60 3.07 -1.68 7.09
N TYR A 61 3.41 -0.41 7.26
CA TYR A 61 3.09 0.64 6.28
C TYR A 61 4.36 1.13 5.57
N LEU A 62 4.37 1.05 4.24
CA LEU A 62 5.42 1.61 3.39
C LEU A 62 4.81 2.73 2.55
N ASN A 63 5.45 3.90 2.54
CA ASN A 63 5.07 5.00 1.65
C ASN A 63 6.20 5.26 0.67
N ILE A 64 5.97 4.93 -0.59
CA ILE A 64 6.94 4.98 -1.69
C ILE A 64 6.31 5.81 -2.81
N PRO A 65 6.37 7.15 -2.72
CA PRO A 65 5.69 8.03 -3.67
C PRO A 65 6.21 7.85 -5.10
N VAL A 66 5.32 7.57 -6.05
CA VAL A 66 5.66 7.41 -7.48
C VAL A 66 5.01 8.51 -8.28
N SER A 67 5.82 9.30 -8.97
CA SER A 67 5.31 10.31 -9.88
C SER A 67 4.94 9.70 -11.22
N SER A 68 3.68 9.86 -11.63
CA SER A 68 3.24 9.47 -12.96
C SER A 68 3.93 10.25 -14.09
N SER A 69 4.41 11.46 -13.78
CA SER A 69 5.13 12.31 -14.74
C SER A 69 6.63 12.03 -14.79
N GLU A 70 7.18 11.46 -13.72
CA GLU A 70 8.60 11.08 -13.57
C GLU A 70 8.68 9.57 -13.28
N PHE A 71 8.02 8.75 -14.09
CA PHE A 71 8.20 7.29 -14.06
C PHE A 71 9.61 6.96 -14.52
N SER A 72 10.59 7.14 -13.65
CA SER A 72 11.97 6.70 -13.88
C SER A 72 12.07 5.20 -13.59
N ASP A 73 12.95 4.51 -14.32
CA ASP A 73 13.29 3.10 -14.06
C ASP A 73 13.69 2.85 -12.59
N GLU A 74 14.32 3.84 -11.95
CA GLU A 74 14.71 3.78 -10.54
C GLU A 74 13.51 3.70 -9.59
N SER A 75 12.48 4.54 -9.79
CA SER A 75 11.28 4.54 -8.95
C SER A 75 10.46 3.26 -9.16
N LEU A 76 10.40 2.77 -10.39
CA LEU A 76 9.77 1.48 -10.69
C LEU A 76 10.52 0.32 -10.03
N ALA A 77 11.85 0.33 -10.08
CA ALA A 77 12.68 -0.67 -9.43
C ALA A 77 12.51 -0.67 -7.91
N GLU A 78 12.42 0.51 -7.28
CA GLU A 78 12.19 0.65 -5.84
C GLU A 78 10.84 0.05 -5.41
N VAL A 79 9.76 0.40 -6.11
CA VAL A 79 8.41 -0.13 -5.82
C VAL A 79 8.35 -1.63 -6.08
N SER A 80 8.89 -2.09 -7.21
CA SER A 80 8.92 -3.52 -7.55
C SER A 80 9.68 -4.31 -6.50
N ARG A 81 10.79 -3.76 -6.00
CA ARG A 81 11.58 -4.36 -4.94
C ARG A 81 10.79 -4.41 -3.62
N ALA A 82 10.19 -3.30 -3.20
CA ALA A 82 9.40 -3.25 -1.97
C ALA A 82 8.22 -4.22 -1.98
N ILE A 83 7.50 -4.31 -3.12
CA ILE A 83 6.43 -5.30 -3.30
C ILE A 83 6.98 -6.72 -3.21
N SER A 84 8.11 -7.01 -3.85
CA SER A 84 8.69 -8.37 -3.85
C SER A 84 9.16 -8.79 -2.47
N GLU A 85 9.81 -7.89 -1.71
CA GLU A 85 10.24 -8.14 -0.34
C GLU A 85 9.03 -8.34 0.58
N ALA A 86 8.01 -7.47 0.50
CA ALA A 86 6.80 -7.58 1.30
C ALA A 86 5.99 -8.86 1.00
N ALA A 87 5.84 -9.21 -0.28
CA ALA A 87 5.10 -10.40 -0.72
C ALA A 87 5.77 -11.72 -0.30
N ALA A 88 7.09 -11.69 -0.03
CA ALA A 88 7.82 -12.84 0.52
C ALA A 88 7.52 -13.04 2.02
N GLU A 89 7.14 -11.99 2.74
CA GLU A 89 6.83 -12.02 4.17
C GLU A 89 5.34 -12.25 4.46
N GLY A 90 4.44 -11.88 3.53
CA GLY A 90 3.02 -12.16 3.59
C GLY A 90 2.18 -11.44 2.55
N GLU A 91 0.86 -11.46 2.73
CA GLU A 91 -0.06 -10.78 1.82
C GLU A 91 0.15 -9.27 1.85
N THR A 92 0.27 -8.67 0.68
CA THR A 92 0.63 -7.27 0.46
C THR A 92 -0.46 -6.57 -0.34
N PHE A 93 -0.83 -5.37 0.11
CA PHE A 93 -1.80 -4.52 -0.57
C PHE A 93 -1.14 -3.22 -1.02
N VAL A 94 -1.32 -2.86 -2.30
CA VAL A 94 -0.71 -1.66 -2.92
C VAL A 94 -1.81 -0.68 -3.32
N HIS A 95 -1.62 0.61 -3.03
CA HIS A 95 -2.58 1.68 -3.36
C HIS A 95 -1.93 2.99 -3.77
#